data_AF-A0A6F8XWB8-F1
#
_entry.id   AF-A0A6F8XWB8-F1
#
_cell.length_a   1.000
_cell.length_b   1.000
_cell.length_c   1.000
_cell.angle_alpha   90.00
_cell.angle_beta   90.00
_cell.angle_gamma   90.00
#
_symmetry.space_group_name_H-M   'P 1'
#
loop_
_entity.id
_entity.type
_entity.pdbx_description
1 polymer ?
#
loop_
_entity_poly.entity_id
_entity_poly.type
_entity_poly.pdbx_seq_one_letter_code
_entity_poly.pdbx_strand_id
1 'polypeptide(L)'
;MLGDALPAQKRAFLRDLLERNATEAGAQRIRAGLPRGWTVADKTGTGDYGTINDIAVVWPPDGAPIVMAIMSSRAASDAEYDSALIAQAAAYLAETLG
;
A
#
# COMPACT_ATOMS: atom_id res chain seq x y z
N MET A 1 -8.89 -1.82 -10.61
CA MET A 1 -9.26 -3.17 -10.13
C MET A 1 -10.73 -3.29 -9.76
N LEU A 2 -11.24 -2.43 -8.88
CA LEU A 2 -12.59 -2.57 -8.30
C LEU A 2 -13.73 -1.96 -9.16
N GLY A 3 -13.42 -1.02 -10.05
CA GLY A 3 -14.38 -0.41 -10.99
C GLY A 3 -14.27 -0.94 -12.43
N ASP A 4 -14.81 -0.20 -13.39
CA ASP A 4 -15.00 -0.59 -14.79
C ASP A 4 -14.13 0.19 -15.81
N ALA A 5 -13.27 1.10 -15.34
CA ALA A 5 -12.36 1.90 -16.19
C ALA A 5 -11.45 1.09 -17.13
N LEU A 6 -11.24 -0.20 -16.85
CA LEU A 6 -10.52 -1.14 -17.71
C LEU A 6 -11.38 -2.38 -17.98
N PRO A 7 -11.27 -3.03 -19.15
CA PRO A 7 -11.86 -4.36 -19.39
C PRO A 7 -11.38 -5.39 -18.37
N ALA A 8 -12.19 -6.44 -18.13
CA ALA A 8 -11.95 -7.43 -17.09
C ALA A 8 -10.54 -8.05 -17.14
N GLN A 9 -10.06 -8.44 -18.33
CA GLN A 9 -8.73 -9.02 -18.51
C GLN A 9 -7.60 -8.04 -18.11
N LYS A 10 -7.74 -6.75 -18.44
CA LYS A 10 -6.76 -5.72 -18.07
C LYS A 10 -6.79 -5.41 -16.57
N ARG A 11 -7.96 -5.48 -15.93
CA ARG A 11 -8.05 -5.37 -14.46
C ARG A 11 -7.39 -6.54 -13.76
N ALA A 12 -7.56 -7.75 -14.26
CA ALA A 12 -6.91 -8.94 -13.74
C ALA A 12 -5.39 -8.88 -13.90
N PHE A 13 -4.90 -8.42 -15.07
CA PHE A 13 -3.47 -8.20 -15.28
C PHE A 13 -2.89 -7.15 -14.31
N LEU A 14 -3.55 -6.01 -14.13
CA LEU A 14 -3.10 -4.98 -13.19
C LEU A 14 -3.09 -5.50 -11.75
N ARG A 15 -4.12 -6.26 -11.34
CA ARG A 15 -4.18 -6.93 -10.03
C ARG A 15 -2.94 -7.79 -9.82
N ASP A 16 -2.73 -8.72 -10.74
CA ASP A 16 -1.66 -9.71 -10.67
C ASP A 16 -0.28 -9.04 -10.60
N LEU A 17 -0.08 -7.94 -11.33
CA LEU A 17 1.15 -7.16 -11.25
C LEU A 17 1.35 -6.53 -9.86
N LEU A 18 0.33 -5.89 -9.30
CA LEU A 18 0.40 -5.19 -8.01
C LEU A 18 0.47 -6.16 -6.82
N GLU A 19 -0.23 -7.29 -6.87
CA GLU A 19 -0.18 -8.31 -5.82
C GLU A 19 1.20 -8.93 -5.68
N ARG A 20 1.92 -9.08 -6.81
CA ARG A 20 3.29 -9.59 -6.87
C ARG A 20 4.36 -8.51 -6.74
N ASN A 21 4.03 -7.31 -6.24
CA ASN A 21 5.05 -6.33 -5.92
C ASN A 21 6.07 -6.93 -4.92
N ALA A 22 7.31 -7.08 -5.36
CA ALA A 22 8.41 -7.69 -4.61
C ALA A 22 9.51 -6.68 -4.22
N THR A 23 9.21 -5.37 -4.27
CA THR A 23 10.17 -4.34 -3.84
C THR A 23 10.40 -4.42 -2.32
N GLU A 24 11.63 -4.17 -1.88
CA GLU A 24 11.95 -4.09 -0.45
C GLU A 24 11.10 -3.03 0.27
N ALA A 25 10.88 -1.89 -0.38
CA ALA A 25 9.99 -0.85 0.13
C ALA A 25 8.55 -1.36 0.32
N GLY A 26 8.03 -2.17 -0.60
CA GLY A 26 6.68 -2.74 -0.49
C GLY A 26 6.57 -3.70 0.70
N ALA A 27 7.62 -4.48 0.96
CA ALA A 27 7.68 -5.40 2.10
C ALA A 27 7.72 -4.68 3.46
N GLN A 28 8.22 -3.45 3.52
CA GLN A 28 8.41 -2.67 4.76
C GLN A 28 7.29 -1.67 5.07
N ARG A 29 6.34 -1.45 4.16
CA ARG A 29 5.31 -0.39 4.27
C ARG A 29 3.93 -0.97 4.55
N ILE A 30 2.94 -0.78 3.67
CA ILE A 30 1.57 -1.24 3.94
C ILE A 30 1.55 -2.74 4.29
N ARG A 31 2.30 -3.57 3.54
CA ARG A 31 2.37 -5.02 3.81
C ARG A 31 2.88 -5.36 5.21
N ALA A 32 3.80 -4.56 5.76
CA ALA A 32 4.35 -4.79 7.10
C ALA A 32 3.36 -4.45 8.22
N GLY A 33 2.40 -3.56 7.96
CA GLY A 33 1.39 -3.14 8.92
C GLY A 33 0.14 -4.02 8.98
N LEU A 34 -0.11 -4.85 7.96
CA LEU A 34 -1.36 -5.60 7.85
C LEU A 34 -1.31 -6.95 8.57
N PRO A 35 -2.45 -7.42 9.10
CA PRO A 35 -2.54 -8.77 9.65
C PRO A 35 -2.19 -9.84 8.61
N ARG A 36 -1.62 -10.96 9.07
CA ARG A 36 -1.34 -12.11 8.21
C ARG A 36 -2.62 -12.62 7.53
N GLY A 37 -2.47 -13.07 6.29
CA GLY A 37 -3.56 -13.64 5.49
C GLY A 37 -4.33 -12.61 4.64
N TRP A 38 -4.12 -11.31 4.87
CA TRP A 38 -4.67 -10.28 4.00
C TRP A 38 -3.97 -10.30 2.64
N THR A 39 -4.75 -10.21 1.56
CA THR A 39 -4.19 -10.01 0.22
C THR A 39 -3.89 -8.53 0.02
N VAL A 40 -2.76 -8.21 -0.62
CA VAL A 40 -2.31 -6.83 -0.81
C VAL A 40 -1.86 -6.64 -2.25
N ALA A 41 -2.42 -5.62 -2.91
CA ALA A 41 -2.01 -5.14 -4.22
C ALA A 41 -1.56 -3.68 -4.08
N ASP A 42 -0.25 -3.43 -4.07
CA ASP A 42 0.32 -2.13 -3.71
C ASP A 42 1.30 -1.58 -4.74
N LYS A 43 1.53 -0.26 -4.65
CA LYS A 43 2.64 0.41 -5.33
C LYS A 43 3.25 1.48 -4.44
N THR A 44 4.56 1.34 -4.24
CA THR A 44 5.37 2.27 -3.47
C THR A 44 5.89 3.46 -4.30
N GLY A 45 6.18 4.57 -3.63
CA GLY A 45 6.95 5.70 -4.15
C GLY A 45 7.92 6.24 -3.10
N THR A 46 9.12 6.63 -3.51
CA THR A 46 10.14 7.25 -2.65
C THR A 46 10.76 8.41 -3.42
N GLY A 47 11.02 9.53 -2.74
CA GLY A 47 11.64 10.70 -3.35
C GLY A 47 12.33 11.59 -2.32
N ASP A 48 12.71 12.79 -2.77
CA ASP A 48 13.34 13.82 -1.93
C ASP A 48 12.43 14.23 -0.76
N TYR A 49 12.96 15.04 0.16
CA TYR A 49 12.25 15.50 1.34
C TYR A 49 11.78 14.36 2.26
N GLY A 50 12.52 13.25 2.31
CA GLY A 50 12.12 12.05 3.04
C GLY A 50 10.77 11.49 2.59
N THR A 51 10.35 11.77 1.35
CA THR A 51 9.01 11.42 0.85
C THR A 51 8.90 9.92 0.67
N ILE A 52 7.92 9.32 1.33
CA ILE A 52 7.55 7.93 1.15
C ILE A 52 6.03 7.79 1.06
N ASN A 53 5.59 7.12 0.01
CA ASN A 53 4.20 6.87 -0.28
C ASN A 53 3.98 5.37 -0.51
N ASP A 54 2.79 4.91 -0.17
CA ASP A 54 2.33 3.58 -0.54
C ASP A 54 0.81 3.63 -0.76
N ILE A 55 0.36 3.09 -1.89
CA ILE A 55 -1.05 3.05 -2.25
C ILE A 55 -1.40 1.59 -2.52
N ALA A 56 -2.43 1.09 -1.85
CA ALA A 56 -2.81 -0.30 -1.94
C ALA A 56 -4.33 -0.48 -2.03
N VAL A 57 -4.72 -1.58 -2.67
CA VAL A 57 -5.99 -2.24 -2.39
C VAL A 57 -5.67 -3.46 -1.54
N VAL A 58 -6.39 -3.63 -0.44
CA VAL A 58 -6.18 -4.72 0.52
C VAL A 58 -7.49 -5.48 0.73
N TRP A 59 -7.39 -6.78 0.93
CA TRP A 59 -8.54 -7.65 1.16
C TRP A 59 -8.39 -8.39 2.50
N PRO A 60 -9.19 -8.04 3.53
CA PRO A 60 -9.37 -8.90 4.70
C PRO A 60 -9.96 -10.26 4.28
N PRO A 61 -9.75 -11.32 5.06
CA PRO A 61 -10.28 -12.66 4.75
C PRO A 61 -11.82 -12.68 4.69
N ASP A 62 -12.50 -11.94 5.57
CA ASP A 62 -13.96 -11.99 5.75
C ASP A 62 -14.65 -10.63 5.54
N GLY A 63 -14.10 -9.77 4.66
CA GLY A 63 -14.61 -8.40 4.50
C GLY A 63 -14.51 -7.84 3.08
N ALA A 64 -15.09 -6.66 2.91
CA ALA A 64 -14.97 -5.89 1.69
C ALA A 64 -13.53 -5.37 1.50
N PRO A 65 -13.05 -5.18 0.26
CA PRO A 65 -11.75 -4.56 0.03
C PRO A 65 -11.68 -3.14 0.56
N ILE A 66 -10.50 -2.76 1.05
CA ILE A 66 -10.19 -1.42 1.51
C ILE A 66 -9.17 -0.80 0.54
N VAL A 67 -9.38 0.45 0.14
CA VAL A 67 -8.43 1.23 -0.65
C VAL A 67 -7.70 2.18 0.28
N MET A 68 -6.37 2.08 0.35
CA MET A 68 -5.52 2.83 1.26
C MET A 68 -4.52 3.66 0.45
N ALA A 69 -4.41 4.95 0.74
CA ALA A 69 -3.38 5.81 0.18
C ALA A 69 -2.68 6.54 1.34
N ILE A 70 -1.45 6.14 1.64
CA ILE A 70 -0.67 6.70 2.74
C ILE A 70 0.50 7.45 2.14
N MET A 71 0.56 8.75 2.43
CA MET A 71 1.54 9.66 1.86
C MET A 71 2.22 10.44 2.97
N SER A 72 3.52 10.64 2.86
CA SER A 72 4.29 11.43 3.82
C SER A 72 5.44 12.17 3.15
N SER A 73 5.79 13.30 3.74
CA SER A 73 6.96 14.10 3.37
C SER A 73 7.47 14.85 4.61
N ARG A 74 8.67 15.41 4.50
CA ARG A 74 9.33 16.21 5.55
C ARG A 74 9.71 17.58 4.99
N ALA A 75 10.10 18.50 5.87
CA ALA A 75 10.39 19.88 5.47
C ALA A 75 11.78 20.06 4.82
N ALA A 76 12.79 19.31 5.28
CA ALA A 76 14.15 19.41 4.76
C ALA A 76 14.33 18.50 3.54
N SER A 77 15.00 18.99 2.49
CA SER A 77 15.17 18.28 1.22
C SER A 77 15.97 16.99 1.34
N ASP A 78 16.93 16.96 2.27
CA ASP A 78 17.82 15.84 2.58
C ASP A 78 17.35 15.00 3.77
N ALA A 79 16.11 15.21 4.24
CA ALA A 79 15.58 14.45 5.36
C ALA A 79 15.55 12.95 5.07
N GLU A 80 15.99 12.16 6.04
CA GLU A 80 15.84 10.70 5.99
C GLU A 80 14.35 10.31 6.02
N TYR A 81 14.04 9.23 5.31
CA TYR A 81 12.70 8.64 5.34
C TYR A 81 12.58 7.56 6.40
N ASP A 82 11.34 7.25 6.80
CA ASP A 82 11.03 6.23 7.80
C ASP A 82 9.92 5.31 7.32
N SER A 83 10.26 4.16 6.71
CA SER A 83 9.27 3.19 6.21
C SER A 83 8.30 2.71 7.29
N ALA A 84 8.71 2.67 8.57
CA ALA A 84 7.86 2.20 9.65
C ALA A 84 6.65 3.13 9.88
N LEU A 85 6.76 4.42 9.54
CA LEU A 85 5.64 5.37 9.59
C LEU A 85 4.45 4.87 8.74
N ILE A 86 4.72 4.39 7.53
CA ILE A 86 3.67 3.90 6.62
C ILE A 86 3.07 2.60 7.15
N ALA A 87 3.89 1.69 7.69
CA ALA A 87 3.42 0.44 8.28
C ALA A 87 2.52 0.69 9.51
N GLN A 88 2.90 1.62 10.39
CA GLN A 88 2.11 1.97 11.57
C GLN A 88 0.76 2.60 11.18
N ALA A 89 0.76 3.51 10.20
CA ALA A 89 -0.47 4.08 9.67
C ALA A 89 -1.37 3.01 9.03
N ALA A 90 -0.78 2.04 8.30
CA ALA A 90 -1.53 0.94 7.71
C ALA A 90 -2.16 0.02 8.78
N ALA A 91 -1.42 -0.29 9.85
CA ALA A 91 -1.92 -1.08 10.97
C ALA A 91 -3.13 -0.41 11.66
N TYR A 92 -3.02 0.90 11.93
CA TYR A 92 -4.11 1.67 12.52
C TYR A 92 -5.37 1.66 11.63
N LEU A 93 -5.18 1.85 10.31
CA LEU A 93 -6.29 1.81 9.36
C LEU A 93 -6.91 0.41 9.28
N ALA A 94 -6.11 -0.66 9.31
CA ALA A 94 -6.63 -2.03 9.33
C ALA A 94 -7.50 -2.26 10.56
N GLU A 95 -7.01 -1.94 11.76
CA GLU A 95 -7.77 -2.06 13.01
C GLU A 95 -9.06 -1.23 13.00
N THR A 96 -9.05 -0.06 12.36
CA THR A 96 -10.21 0.86 12.35
C THR A 96 -11.27 0.47 11.32
N LEU A 97 -10.87 -0.10 10.18
CA LEU A 97 -11.73 -0.27 9.00
C LEU A 97 -12.04 -1.73 8.66
N GLY A 98 -11.33 -2.71 9.24
CA GLY A 98 -11.49 -4.13 8.91
C GLY A 98 -11.21 -5.07 10.08
#